data_AF-A0A2V6WIW0-F1
#
_entry.id   AF-A0A2V6WIW0-F1
#
_cell.length_a   1.000
_cell.length_b   1.000
_cell.length_c   1.000
_cell.angle_alpha   90.00
_cell.angle_beta   90.00
_cell.angle_gamma   90.00
#
_symmetry.space_group_name_H-M   'P 1'
#
loop_
_entity.id
_entity.type
_entity.pdbx_description
1 polymer ?
#
loop_
_entity_poly.entity_id
_entity_poly.type
_entity_poly.pdbx_seq_one_letter_code
_entity_poly.pdbx_strand_id
1 'polypeptide(L)'
;VTQVVEREFTDEARRRWAGRLAEMALIFELTGRPDAAALARAAAGQLADAGRPAAQIPFARGLARRALEVGAEVAAGRISASEVSRQPRERER
;
A
#
# COMPACT_ATOMS: atom_id res chain seq x y z
N VAL A 1 -9.12 9.87 6.43
CA VAL A 1 -7.94 9.39 5.68
C VAL A 1 -6.64 9.65 6.45
N THR A 2 -6.33 10.89 6.85
CA THR A 2 -5.09 11.22 7.59
C THR A 2 -4.82 10.34 8.81
N GLN A 3 -5.78 10.23 9.72
CA GLN A 3 -5.65 9.36 10.92
C GLN A 3 -5.39 7.89 10.58
N VAL A 4 -5.95 7.38 9.47
CA VAL A 4 -5.69 5.99 9.03
C VAL A 4 -4.26 5.86 8.51
N VAL A 5 -3.78 6.85 7.75
CA VAL A 5 -2.38 6.85 7.30
C VAL A 5 -1.43 6.87 8.48
N GLU A 6 -1.64 7.75 9.45
CA GLU A 6 -0.78 7.85 10.64
C GLU A 6 -0.76 6.56 11.47
N ARG A 7 -1.92 5.90 11.61
CA ARG A 7 -2.04 4.65 12.36
C ARG A 7 -1.40 3.46 11.65
N GLU A 8 -1.62 3.33 10.34
CA GLU A 8 -1.26 2.11 9.58
C GLU A 8 0.12 2.19 8.90
N PHE A 9 0.59 3.39 8.53
CA PHE A 9 1.93 3.59 7.96
C PHE A 9 2.98 3.82 9.05
N THR A 10 3.13 2.83 9.94
CA THR A 10 4.26 2.75 10.87
C THR A 10 5.59 2.65 10.09
N ASP A 11 6.72 2.89 10.75
CA ASP A 11 8.03 2.80 10.10
C ASP A 11 8.29 1.42 9.48
N GLU A 12 7.82 0.36 10.13
CA GLU A 12 7.94 -1.00 9.63
C GLU A 12 7.07 -1.22 8.38
N ALA A 13 5.82 -0.75 8.40
CA ALA A 13 4.94 -0.82 7.25
C ALA A 13 5.50 -0.01 6.07
N ARG A 14 6.06 1.18 6.33
CA ARG A 14 6.74 2.01 5.33
C ARG A 14 7.91 1.28 4.69
N ARG A 15 8.78 0.64 5.48
CA ARG A 15 9.90 -0.16 4.96
C ARG A 15 9.42 -1.31 4.08
N ARG A 16 8.39 -2.05 4.50
CA ARG A 16 7.82 -3.16 3.70
C ARG A 16 7.24 -2.67 2.37
N TRP A 17 6.50 -1.57 2.39
CA TRP A 17 5.94 -0.97 1.17
C TRP A 17 7.02 -0.41 0.25
N ALA A 18 8.04 0.27 0.81
CA ALA A 18 9.17 0.77 0.03
C ALA A 18 9.90 -0.37 -0.69
N GLY A 19 10.21 -1.47 0.02
CA GLY A 19 10.82 -2.66 -0.58
C GLY A 19 9.99 -3.26 -1.71
N ARG A 20 8.69 -3.50 -1.46
CA ARG A 20 7.77 -4.04 -2.48
C ARG A 20 7.66 -3.13 -3.71
N LEU A 21 7.60 -1.82 -3.53
CA LEU A 21 7.51 -0.88 -4.65
C LEU A 21 8.82 -0.78 -5.43
N ALA A 22 9.97 -0.89 -4.76
CA ALA A 22 11.27 -0.98 -5.42
C ALA A 22 11.37 -2.25 -6.29
N GLU A 23 10.95 -3.40 -5.77
CA GLU A 23 10.85 -4.64 -6.55
C GLU A 23 9.89 -4.50 -7.74
N MET A 24 8.70 -3.93 -7.51
CA MET A 24 7.73 -3.71 -8.58
C MET A 24 8.27 -2.79 -9.68
N ALA A 25 9.05 -1.78 -9.32
CA ALA A 25 9.69 -0.93 -10.31
C ALA A 25 10.64 -1.71 -11.23
N LEU A 26 11.39 -2.67 -10.69
CA LEU A 26 12.26 -3.55 -11.49
C LEU A 26 11.41 -4.40 -12.45
N ILE A 27 10.31 -4.98 -11.97
CA ILE A 27 9.40 -5.79 -12.80
C ILE A 27 8.79 -4.92 -13.91
N PHE A 28 8.35 -3.70 -13.60
CA PHE A 28 7.78 -2.80 -14.59
C PHE A 28 8.79 -2.40 -15.67
N GLU A 29 10.04 -2.14 -15.29
CA GLU A 29 11.12 -1.89 -16.25
C GLU A 29 11.31 -3.09 -17.19
N LEU A 30 11.48 -4.28 -16.62
CA LEU A 30 11.70 -5.52 -17.38
C LEU A 30 10.53 -5.92 -18.28
N THR A 31 9.34 -5.36 -18.04
CA THR A 31 8.12 -5.65 -18.79
C THR A 31 7.69 -4.48 -19.69
N GLY A 32 8.56 -3.50 -19.95
CA GLY A 32 8.30 -2.40 -20.89
C GLY A 32 7.26 -1.40 -20.39
N ARG A 33 7.15 -1.19 -19.07
CA ARG A 33 6.22 -0.24 -18.43
C ARG A 33 6.98 0.86 -17.68
N PRO A 34 7.74 1.72 -18.38
CA PRO A 34 8.67 2.66 -17.76
C PRO A 34 7.97 3.71 -16.86
N ASP A 35 6.80 4.20 -17.25
CA ASP A 35 6.06 5.18 -16.44
C ASP A 35 5.62 4.59 -15.10
N ALA A 36 5.13 3.34 -15.11
CA ALA A 36 4.78 2.61 -13.89
C ALA A 36 6.02 2.34 -13.04
N ALA A 37 7.16 2.02 -13.66
CA ALA A 37 8.44 1.86 -12.97
C ALA A 37 8.87 3.15 -12.27
N ALA A 38 8.83 4.29 -12.97
CA ALA A 38 9.18 5.60 -12.41
C ALA A 38 8.29 5.97 -11.21
N LEU A 39 6.97 5.79 -11.33
CA LEU A 39 6.03 6.04 -10.24
C LEU A 39 6.31 5.13 -9.03
N ALA A 40 6.57 3.84 -9.26
CA ALA A 40 6.88 2.89 -8.19
C ALA A 40 8.20 3.25 -7.47
N ARG A 41 9.26 3.64 -8.21
CA ARG A 41 10.52 4.12 -7.62
C ARG A 41 10.32 5.38 -6.80
N ALA A 42 9.58 6.36 -7.33
CA ALA A 42 9.31 7.61 -6.64
C ALA A 42 8.55 7.38 -5.32
N ALA A 43 7.51 6.54 -5.35
CA ALA A 43 6.76 6.18 -4.15
C ALA A 43 7.63 5.41 -3.14
N ALA A 44 8.47 4.48 -3.59
CA ALA A 44 9.42 3.77 -2.74
C ALA A 44 10.39 4.72 -2.02
N GLY A 45 10.97 5.68 -2.76
CA GLY A 45 11.87 6.69 -2.20
C GLY A 45 11.20 7.57 -1.16
N GLN A 46 9.98 8.05 -1.42
CA GLN A 46 9.22 8.84 -0.46
C GLN A 46 8.89 8.07 0.83
N LEU A 47 8.60 6.77 0.71
CA LEU A 47 8.32 5.93 1.87
C LEU A 47 9.56 5.64 2.71
N ALA A 48 10.73 5.51 2.07
CA ALA A 48 12.02 5.30 2.72
C ALA A 48 12.55 6.56 3.45
N ASP A 49 12.09 7.76 3.07
CA ASP A 49 12.44 9.02 3.72
C ASP A 49 11.78 9.15 5.11
N ALA A 50 12.48 8.74 6.16
CA ALA A 50 11.99 8.79 7.54
C ALA A 50 11.63 10.22 8.02
N GLY A 51 12.22 11.26 7.44
CA GLY A 51 11.92 12.65 7.78
C GLY A 51 10.59 13.15 7.22
N ARG A 52 10.03 12.45 6.22
CA ARG A 52 8.78 12.83 5.59
C ARG A 52 7.57 12.25 6.34
N PRO A 53 6.60 13.10 6.74
CA PRO A 53 5.35 12.61 7.31
C PRO A 53 4.58 11.73 6.32
N ALA A 54 4.13 10.54 6.77
CA ALA A 54 3.42 9.59 5.90
C ALA A 54 2.15 10.19 5.28
N ALA A 55 1.45 11.05 6.02
CA ALA A 55 0.27 11.76 5.54
C ALA A 55 0.54 12.70 4.36
N GLN A 56 1.80 13.07 4.09
CA GLN A 56 2.18 13.90 2.94
C GLN A 56 2.58 13.07 1.71
N ILE A 57 2.64 11.73 1.84
CA ILE A 57 3.00 10.82 0.74
C ILE A 57 1.73 10.49 -0.06
N PRO A 58 1.64 10.85 -1.36
CA PRO A 58 0.44 10.60 -2.17
C PRO A 58 0.05 9.13 -2.23
N PHE A 59 1.04 8.23 -2.33
CA PHE A 59 0.80 6.78 -2.33
C PHE A 59 0.09 6.32 -1.05
N ALA A 60 0.55 6.75 0.12
CA ALA A 60 -0.04 6.35 1.40
C ALA A 60 -1.48 6.85 1.55
N ARG A 61 -1.74 8.11 1.16
CA ARG A 61 -3.09 8.68 1.15
C ARG A 61 -4.02 7.94 0.18
N GLY A 62 -3.53 7.66 -1.02
CA GLY A 62 -4.29 6.95 -2.05
C GLY A 62 -4.65 5.54 -1.61
N LEU A 63 -3.68 4.81 -1.02
CA LEU A 63 -3.92 3.47 -0.50
C LEU A 63 -4.92 3.48 0.66
N ALA A 64 -4.80 4.42 1.61
CA ALA A 64 -5.73 4.54 2.72
C ALA A 64 -7.16 4.88 2.24
N ARG A 65 -7.29 5.78 1.26
CA ARG A 65 -8.59 6.06 0.64
C ARG A 65 -9.18 4.80 0.01
N ARG A 66 -8.39 4.08 -0.78
CA ARG A 66 -8.84 2.84 -1.44
C ARG A 66 -9.25 1.77 -0.42
N ALA A 67 -8.50 1.62 0.67
CA ALA A 67 -8.82 0.68 1.73
C ALA A 67 -10.16 1.02 2.41
N LEU A 68 -10.44 2.30 2.64
CA LEU A 68 -11.72 2.74 3.20
C LEU A 68 -12.89 2.50 2.25
N GLU A 69 -12.70 2.74 0.94
CA GLU A 69 -13.71 2.41 -0.07
C GLU A 69 -14.02 0.91 -0.06
N VAL A 70 -13.00 0.06 -0.10
CA VAL A 70 -13.19 -1.41 -0.02
C VAL A 70 -13.84 -1.83 1.31
N GLY A 71 -13.45 -1.22 2.43
CA GLY A 71 -14.06 -1.47 3.73
C GLY A 71 -15.56 -1.10 3.76
N ALA A 72 -15.95 -0.03 3.08
CA ALA A 72 -17.35 0.36 2.95
C ALA A 72 -18.16 -0.65 2.12
N GLU A 73 -17.57 -1.20 1.05
CA GLU A 73 -18.19 -2.26 0.26
C GLU A 73 -18.40 -3.55 1.08
N VAL A 74 -17.44 -3.91 1.93
CA VAL A 74 -17.56 -5.04 2.86
C VAL A 74 -18.65 -4.79 3.90
N ALA A 75 -18.66 -3.61 4.52
CA ALA A 75 -19.67 -3.25 5.51
C ALA A 75 -21.09 -3.25 4.93
N ALA A 76 -21.23 -2.94 3.64
CA ALA A 76 -22.49 -3.01 2.91
C ALA A 76 -22.85 -4.43 2.42
N GLY A 77 -22.03 -5.44 2.70
CA GLY A 77 -22.25 -6.83 2.30
C GLY A 77 -22.08 -7.10 0.80
N ARG A 78 -21.48 -6.16 0.04
CA ARG A 78 -21.27 -6.31 -1.41
C ARG A 78 -19.99 -7.07 -1.77
N ILE A 79 -19.03 -7.10 -0.86
CA ILE A 79 -17.78 -7.87 -0.97
C ILE A 79 -17.61 -8.68 0.32
N SER A 80 -17.18 -9.93 0.22
CA SER A 80 -16.89 -10.72 1.42
C SER A 80 -15.61 -10.23 2.10
N ALA A 81 -15.64 -10.14 3.44
CA ALA A 81 -14.44 -9.86 4.23
C ALA A 81 -13.31 -10.89 3.97
N SER A 82 -13.67 -12.14 3.68
CA SER A 82 -12.70 -13.21 3.40
C SER A 82 -12.00 -13.08 2.05
N GLU A 83 -12.57 -12.31 1.11
CA GLU A 83 -11.98 -12.06 -0.21
C GLU A 83 -10.95 -10.92 -0.18
N VAL A 84 -11.11 -9.98 0.76
CA VAL A 84 -10.23 -8.80 0.88
C VAL A 84 -9.22 -8.93 2.02
N SER A 85 -9.45 -9.84 2.96
CA SER A 85 -8.48 -10.13 4.00
C SER A 85 -7.26 -10.82 3.41
N ARG A 86 -6.08 -10.26 3.71
CA ARG A 86 -4.79 -10.90 3.41
C ARG A 86 -4.12 -11.48 4.64
N GLN A 87 -4.84 -11.59 5.76
CA GLN A 87 -4.35 -12.41 6.85
C GLN A 87 -4.25 -13.85 6.34
N PRO A 88 -3.10 -14.52 6.54
CA PRO A 88 -3.00 -15.94 6.24
C PRO A 88 -4.16 -16.65 6.91
N ARG A 89 -4.91 -17.47 6.17
CA ARG A 89 -5.89 -18.37 6.78
C ARG A 89 -5.10 -19.19 7.81
N GLU A 90 -5.54 -19.18 9.06
CA GLU A 90 -4.97 -20.07 10.07
C GLU A 90 -4.95 -21.46 9.46
N ARG A 91 -3.76 -22.07 9.40
CA ARG A 91 -3.65 -23.44 8.94
C ARG A 91 -4.49 -24.27 9.91
N GLU A 92 -5.57 -24.87 9.41
CA GLU A 92 -6.30 -25.92 10.14
C GLU A 92 -5.24 -26.92 10.64
N ARG A 93 -5.10 -27.03 11.97
CA ARG A 93 -4.22 -27.99 12.61
C ARG A 93 -4.97 -29.30 12.83
#